data_AF-D8M799-F1
#
_entry.id   AF-D8M799-F1
#
_cell.length_a   1.000
_cell.length_b   1.000
_cell.length_c   1.000
_cell.angle_alpha   90.00
_cell.angle_beta   90.00
_cell.angle_gamma   90.00
#
_symmetry.space_group_name_H-M   'P 1'
#
loop_
_entity.id
_entity.type
_entity.pdbx_description
1 polymer ?
#
loop_
_entity_poly.entity_id
_entity_poly.type
_entity_poly.pdbx_seq_one_letter_code
_entity_poly.pdbx_strand_id
1 'polypeptide(L)'
;MLSASRLACFSARLGFSTIRGFASRAENPQVFMDFSAGGKDVGRIVFELRADVVPKTAENFRCLCTGEKGKGKMGKPLHYKGCTLHRIIPQFMCQGGDFTHGNGRGGESIYGERFADENFTLKHTGPGLLSMANCGPNTNGSQFFITTVPCPWLDGHHVVFGEVKKGMNVLKALEMYGTESGMPMKTIAITDCGELKEKILIVCFIRFGGVGRTSFLGIVLRVQVDRFHHTEDLHA
;
A
#
# COMPACT_ATOMS: atom_id res chain seq x y z
N MET A 1 60.74 6.47 41.66
CA MET A 1 60.80 7.76 40.94
C MET A 1 60.18 7.56 39.56
N LEU A 2 59.05 8.26 39.29
CA LEU A 2 58.54 8.87 38.04
C LEU A 2 59.02 8.28 36.68
N SER A 3 58.25 8.12 35.59
CA SER A 3 56.98 8.72 35.13
C SER A 3 56.52 7.99 33.85
N ALA A 4 55.20 7.89 33.66
CA ALA A 4 54.55 7.42 32.43
C ALA A 4 54.57 8.49 31.33
N SER A 5 55.00 8.12 30.12
CA SER A 5 55.02 8.99 28.93
C SER A 5 53.79 8.74 28.05
N ARG A 6 52.77 9.56 28.30
CA ARG A 6 51.76 10.13 27.39
C ARG A 6 51.67 9.54 25.97
N LEU A 7 50.72 8.61 25.78
CA LEU A 7 49.95 8.55 24.54
C LEU A 7 48.60 9.21 24.84
N ALA A 8 48.44 10.46 24.39
CA ALA A 8 47.20 11.18 24.54
C ALA A 8 46.13 10.53 23.66
N CYS A 9 45.15 9.88 24.30
CA CYS A 9 43.88 9.53 23.70
C CYS A 9 43.21 10.82 23.22
N PHE A 10 43.25 11.09 21.91
CA PHE A 10 42.48 12.16 21.30
C PHE A 10 41.02 11.69 21.25
N SER A 11 40.33 11.79 22.38
CA SER A 11 38.87 11.73 22.43
C SER A 11 38.34 12.95 21.71
N ALA A 12 38.13 12.83 20.40
CA ALA A 12 37.27 13.74 19.69
C ALA A 12 35.85 13.50 20.21
N ARG A 13 35.44 14.30 21.21
CA ARG A 13 34.02 14.46 21.55
C ARG A 13 33.34 15.04 20.31
N LEU A 14 32.85 14.18 19.43
CA LEU A 14 31.82 14.53 18.46
C LEU A 14 30.61 14.94 19.29
N GLY A 15 30.43 16.25 19.44
CA GLY A 15 29.19 16.79 19.99
C GLY A 15 28.06 16.29 19.10
N PHE A 16 27.18 15.45 19.65
CA PHE A 16 25.92 15.09 19.05
C PHE A 16 25.08 16.38 18.95
N SER A 17 25.28 17.14 17.87
CA SER A 17 24.32 18.16 17.45
C SER A 17 23.01 17.44 17.19
N THR A 18 21.95 17.90 17.85
CA THR A 18 20.57 17.45 17.66
C THR A 18 20.29 17.30 16.17
N ILE A 19 20.18 16.07 15.67
CA ILE A 19 19.60 15.80 14.36
C ILE A 19 18.15 16.24 14.50
N ARG A 20 17.83 17.46 14.06
CA ARG A 20 16.44 17.82 13.77
C ARG A 20 16.04 16.96 12.57
N GLY A 21 15.57 15.75 12.85
CA GLY A 21 14.88 14.94 11.86
C GLY A 21 13.72 15.79 11.35
N PHE A 22 13.78 16.21 10.10
CA PHE A 22 12.58 16.62 9.40
C PHE A 22 11.69 15.37 9.38
N ALA A 23 10.62 15.37 10.18
CA ALA A 23 9.58 14.38 10.04
C ALA A 23 8.98 14.58 8.64
N SER A 24 9.41 13.76 7.68
CA SER A 24 8.68 13.61 6.43
C SER A 24 7.27 13.20 6.84
N ARG A 25 6.27 14.00 6.48
CA ARG A 25 4.87 13.60 6.60
C ARG A 25 4.77 12.23 5.92
N ALA A 26 4.42 11.19 6.66
CA ALA A 26 4.41 9.83 6.13
C ALA A 26 3.56 9.84 4.84
N GLU A 27 4.20 9.54 3.72
CA GLU A 27 3.49 9.50 2.44
C GLU A 27 2.49 8.34 2.44
N ASN A 28 1.42 8.51 1.67
CA ASN A 28 0.41 7.48 1.52
C ASN A 28 1.02 6.22 0.90
N PRO A 29 0.72 5.00 1.42
CA PRO A 29 1.26 3.77 0.88
C PRO A 29 0.90 3.60 -0.60
N GLN A 30 1.86 3.12 -1.39
CA GLN A 30 1.62 2.73 -2.77
C GLN A 30 1.72 1.21 -2.91
N VAL A 31 0.72 0.61 -3.57
CA VAL A 31 0.67 -0.83 -3.84
C VAL A 31 0.55 -1.07 -5.33
N PHE A 32 0.92 -2.26 -5.78
CA PHE A 32 0.78 -2.66 -7.17
C PHE A 32 0.04 -3.98 -7.30
N MET A 33 -0.59 -4.15 -8.47
CA MET A 33 -1.16 -5.42 -8.93
C MET A 33 -0.81 -5.61 -10.40
N ASP A 34 -0.29 -6.79 -10.74
CA ASP A 34 -0.09 -7.26 -12.10
C ASP A 34 -1.28 -8.09 -12.53
N PHE A 35 -1.79 -7.83 -13.73
CA PHE A 35 -2.99 -8.49 -14.24
C PHE A 35 -2.69 -9.31 -15.49
N SER A 36 -3.39 -10.45 -15.60
CA SER A 36 -3.45 -11.23 -16.83
C SER A 36 -4.90 -11.45 -17.27
N ALA A 37 -5.10 -11.62 -18.58
CA ALA A 37 -6.39 -11.96 -19.19
C ALA A 37 -6.24 -13.26 -19.99
N GLY A 38 -6.87 -14.34 -19.52
CA GLY A 38 -6.74 -15.67 -20.12
C GLY A 38 -5.29 -16.16 -20.16
N GLY A 39 -4.52 -15.86 -19.10
CA GLY A 39 -3.11 -16.24 -18.97
C GLY A 39 -2.11 -15.34 -19.72
N LYS A 40 -2.57 -14.35 -20.47
CA LYS A 40 -1.69 -13.35 -21.13
C LYS A 40 -1.54 -12.13 -20.25
N ASP A 41 -0.32 -11.66 -20.06
CA ASP A 41 -0.05 -10.43 -19.31
C ASP A 41 -0.76 -9.22 -19.95
N VAL A 42 -1.43 -8.43 -19.12
CA VAL A 42 -2.10 -7.16 -19.50
C VAL A 42 -1.30 -5.97 -18.97
N GLY A 43 -0.61 -6.16 -17.84
CA GLY A 43 0.28 -5.17 -17.23
C GLY A 43 -0.08 -4.82 -15.79
N ARG A 44 0.62 -3.81 -15.29
CA ARG A 44 0.60 -3.37 -13.89
C ARG A 44 -0.28 -2.16 -13.66
N ILE A 45 -1.04 -2.18 -12.57
CA ILE A 45 -1.66 -1.00 -11.97
C ILE A 45 -0.96 -0.69 -10.66
N VAL A 46 -0.64 0.59 -10.43
CA VAL A 46 -0.15 1.11 -9.15
C VAL A 46 -1.25 1.96 -8.55
N PHE A 47 -1.57 1.69 -7.28
CA PHE A 47 -2.57 2.42 -6.50
C PHE A 47 -1.88 3.22 -5.41
N GLU A 48 -2.36 4.42 -5.15
CA GLU A 48 -2.10 5.17 -3.92
C GLU A 48 -3.25 4.91 -2.95
N LEU A 49 -2.95 4.54 -1.70
CA LEU A 49 -3.93 4.27 -0.66
C LEU A 49 -4.04 5.46 0.28
N ARG A 50 -5.26 5.97 0.50
CA ARG A 50 -5.56 7.15 1.32
C ARG A 50 -5.53 6.84 2.81
N ALA A 51 -4.38 6.37 3.30
CA ALA A 51 -4.15 6.08 4.71
C ALA A 51 -4.27 7.33 5.60
N ASP A 52 -4.11 8.52 5.03
CA ASP A 52 -4.36 9.81 5.66
C ASP A 52 -5.86 10.06 5.99
N VAL A 53 -6.79 9.39 5.31
CA VAL A 53 -8.25 9.57 5.49
C VAL A 53 -8.93 8.32 6.04
N VAL A 54 -8.51 7.14 5.58
CA VAL A 54 -9.07 5.83 5.94
C VAL A 54 -7.95 4.84 6.28
N PRO A 55 -7.18 5.10 7.35
CA PRO A 55 -6.01 4.29 7.72
C PRO A 55 -6.32 2.81 7.88
N LYS A 56 -7.46 2.44 8.46
CA LYS A 56 -7.83 1.04 8.68
C LYS A 56 -8.14 0.33 7.36
N THR A 57 -8.88 1.00 6.48
CA THR A 57 -9.25 0.46 5.17
C THR A 57 -8.03 0.32 4.27
N ALA A 58 -7.17 1.35 4.24
CA ALA A 58 -5.91 1.34 3.52
C ALA A 58 -4.98 0.21 4.00
N GLU A 59 -4.83 0.04 5.32
CA GLU A 59 -3.97 -0.99 5.90
C GLU A 59 -4.47 -2.41 5.59
N ASN A 60 -5.79 -2.63 5.61
CA ASN A 60 -6.39 -3.89 5.18
C ASN A 60 -5.98 -4.23 3.74
N PHE A 61 -6.17 -3.29 2.80
CA PHE A 61 -5.84 -3.53 1.40
C PHE A 61 -4.33 -3.71 1.18
N ARG A 62 -3.50 -2.93 1.86
CA ARG A 62 -2.03 -3.03 1.79
C ARG A 62 -1.55 -4.42 2.23
N CYS A 63 -2.00 -4.88 3.39
CA CYS A 63 -1.66 -6.21 3.91
C CYS A 63 -2.13 -7.34 2.99
N LEU A 64 -3.31 -7.20 2.38
CA LEU A 64 -3.82 -8.17 1.41
C LEU A 64 -3.05 -8.12 0.08
N CYS A 65 -2.41 -7.01 -0.27
CA CYS A 65 -1.47 -6.96 -1.39
C CYS A 65 -0.15 -7.66 -1.06
N THR A 66 0.36 -7.54 0.17
CA THR A 66 1.67 -8.12 0.56
C THR A 66 1.57 -9.57 1.02
N GLY A 67 0.42 -10.02 1.50
CA GLY A 67 0.23 -11.34 2.10
C GLY A 67 0.87 -11.50 3.48
N GLU A 68 1.30 -10.41 4.12
CA GLU A 68 2.12 -10.47 5.35
C GLU A 68 1.37 -10.99 6.59
N LYS A 69 0.02 -10.99 6.55
CA LYS A 69 -0.83 -11.45 7.66
C LYS A 69 -1.06 -12.97 7.67
N GLY A 70 -0.40 -13.72 6.78
CA GLY A 70 -0.43 -15.18 6.79
C GLY A 70 -1.77 -15.75 6.34
N LYS A 71 -2.32 -16.71 7.10
CA LYS A 71 -3.61 -17.35 6.80
C LYS A 71 -4.73 -16.72 7.63
N GLY A 72 -5.87 -16.48 6.99
CA GLY A 72 -7.06 -15.98 7.68
C GLY A 72 -7.90 -17.11 8.27
N LYS A 73 -9.06 -16.75 8.83
CA LYS A 73 -9.91 -17.69 9.58
C LYS A 73 -10.53 -18.74 8.66
N MET A 74 -10.68 -18.44 7.38
CA MET A 74 -11.19 -19.38 6.38
C MET A 74 -10.11 -20.36 5.87
N GLY A 75 -8.90 -20.36 6.48
CA GLY A 75 -7.80 -21.26 6.14
C GLY A 75 -7.08 -20.93 4.83
N LYS A 76 -7.46 -19.84 4.16
CA LYS A 76 -6.83 -19.33 2.94
C LYS A 76 -5.79 -18.26 3.28
N PRO A 77 -4.74 -18.08 2.47
CA PRO A 77 -3.83 -16.95 2.62
C PRO A 77 -4.58 -15.61 2.49
N LEU A 78 -4.28 -14.66 3.37
CA LEU A 78 -4.76 -13.28 3.30
C LEU A 78 -3.97 -12.52 2.23
N HIS A 79 -4.16 -12.89 0.95
CA HIS A 79 -3.33 -12.40 -0.15
C HIS A 79 -4.12 -12.35 -1.46
N TYR A 80 -4.00 -11.24 -2.20
CA TYR A 80 -4.67 -11.06 -3.49
C TYR A 80 -4.00 -11.81 -4.65
N LYS A 81 -2.74 -12.24 -4.52
CA LYS A 81 -2.05 -13.01 -5.57
C LYS A 81 -2.82 -14.28 -5.90
N GLY A 82 -3.19 -14.44 -7.18
CA GLY A 82 -4.00 -15.54 -7.68
C GLY A 82 -5.52 -15.31 -7.59
N CYS A 83 -5.98 -14.21 -6.99
CA CYS A 83 -7.39 -13.83 -7.01
C CYS A 83 -7.79 -13.33 -8.40
N THR A 84 -9.08 -13.41 -8.72
CA THR A 84 -9.65 -12.96 -9.99
C THR A 84 -10.52 -11.72 -9.84
N LEU A 85 -10.60 -10.93 -10.92
CA LEU A 85 -11.71 -9.99 -11.07
C LEU A 85 -12.92 -10.80 -11.53
N HIS A 86 -13.83 -11.08 -10.60
CA HIS A 86 -14.98 -11.95 -10.84
C HIS A 86 -16.18 -11.20 -11.43
N ARG A 87 -16.15 -9.85 -11.41
CA ARG A 87 -17.22 -9.02 -11.97
C ARG A 87 -16.65 -7.76 -12.64
N ILE A 88 -16.88 -7.58 -13.93
CA ILE A 88 -16.46 -6.39 -14.70
C ILE A 88 -17.64 -5.92 -15.53
N ILE A 89 -18.13 -4.71 -15.26
CA ILE A 89 -19.23 -4.08 -16.00
C ILE A 89 -18.64 -2.85 -16.72
N PRO A 90 -18.60 -2.84 -18.06
CA PRO A 90 -18.15 -1.69 -18.83
C PRO A 90 -18.96 -0.43 -18.50
N GLN A 91 -18.31 0.73 -18.52
CA GLN A 91 -18.88 2.02 -18.13
C GLN A 91 -19.40 2.04 -16.69
N PHE A 92 -18.81 1.23 -15.81
CA PHE A 92 -19.13 1.21 -14.40
C PHE A 92 -17.89 0.92 -13.54
N MET A 93 -17.47 -0.34 -13.46
CA MET A 93 -16.39 -0.75 -12.56
C MET A 93 -15.83 -2.17 -12.85
N CYS A 94 -14.62 -2.40 -12.34
CA CYS A 94 -13.96 -3.70 -12.28
C CYS A 94 -13.86 -4.17 -10.81
N GLN A 95 -14.47 -5.29 -10.45
CA GLN A 95 -14.56 -5.82 -9.09
C GLN A 95 -13.82 -7.17 -8.93
N GLY A 96 -13.11 -7.29 -7.82
CA GLY A 96 -12.32 -8.47 -7.45
C GLY A 96 -12.15 -8.61 -5.94
N GLY A 97 -11.13 -9.33 -5.52
CA GLY A 97 -10.73 -9.44 -4.10
C GLY A 97 -11.40 -10.57 -3.31
N ASP A 98 -12.18 -11.44 -3.96
CA ASP A 98 -12.65 -12.69 -3.35
C ASP A 98 -11.59 -13.78 -3.53
N PHE A 99 -10.64 -13.87 -2.59
CA PHE A 99 -9.60 -14.89 -2.61
C PHE A 99 -10.01 -16.23 -1.98
N THR A 100 -11.21 -16.33 -1.40
CA THR A 100 -11.67 -17.56 -0.74
C THR A 100 -12.52 -18.43 -1.66
N HIS A 101 -13.50 -17.84 -2.35
CA HIS A 101 -14.39 -18.54 -3.29
C HIS A 101 -14.18 -18.13 -4.75
N GLY A 102 -13.62 -16.94 -5.01
CA GLY A 102 -13.38 -16.45 -6.37
C GLY A 102 -14.65 -16.12 -7.18
N ASN A 103 -15.79 -15.94 -6.53
CA ASN A 103 -17.09 -15.79 -7.19
C ASN A 103 -17.95 -14.62 -6.64
N GLY A 104 -17.38 -13.80 -5.76
CA GLY A 104 -18.03 -12.64 -5.15
C GLY A 104 -18.81 -12.95 -3.87
N ARG A 105 -18.84 -14.21 -3.41
CA ARG A 105 -19.50 -14.60 -2.14
C ARG A 105 -18.53 -14.71 -0.97
N GLY A 106 -17.23 -14.67 -1.24
CA GLY A 106 -16.19 -14.82 -0.24
C GLY A 106 -15.40 -13.55 0.07
N GLY A 107 -14.14 -13.78 0.43
CA GLY A 107 -13.24 -12.80 1.00
C GLY A 107 -13.40 -12.66 2.51
N GLU A 108 -12.28 -12.44 3.19
CA GLU A 108 -12.22 -11.98 4.57
C GLU A 108 -11.23 -10.81 4.71
N SER A 109 -11.33 -10.03 5.78
CA SER A 109 -10.40 -8.93 6.07
C SER A 109 -9.22 -9.40 6.92
N ILE A 110 -8.19 -8.56 7.07
CA ILE A 110 -7.09 -8.84 8.00
C ILE A 110 -7.50 -8.75 9.48
N TYR A 111 -8.69 -8.19 9.76
CA TYR A 111 -9.22 -7.99 11.10
C TYR A 111 -10.22 -9.09 11.53
N GLY A 112 -10.41 -10.11 10.69
CA GLY A 112 -11.47 -11.11 10.82
C GLY A 112 -12.37 -11.13 9.59
N GLU A 113 -13.57 -11.67 9.70
CA GLU A 113 -14.46 -11.84 8.53
C GLU A 113 -14.82 -10.51 7.88
N ARG A 114 -15.25 -9.52 8.68
CA ARG A 114 -15.69 -8.20 8.22
C ARG A 114 -15.22 -7.07 9.15
N PHE A 115 -15.20 -5.84 8.64
CA PHE A 115 -15.00 -4.62 9.43
C PHE A 115 -15.95 -3.48 9.00
N ALA A 116 -16.13 -2.53 9.92
CA ALA A 116 -17.03 -1.39 9.76
C ALA A 116 -16.62 -0.42 8.64
N ASP A 117 -17.56 0.38 8.15
CA ASP A 117 -17.28 1.50 7.26
C ASP A 117 -16.53 2.58 8.05
N GLU A 118 -15.34 2.97 7.57
CA GLU A 118 -14.47 3.88 8.32
C GLU A 118 -14.96 5.33 8.25
N ASN A 119 -15.20 5.84 7.03
CA ASN A 119 -15.95 7.07 6.76
C ASN A 119 -16.30 7.18 5.26
N PHE A 120 -17.10 8.18 4.90
CA PHE A 120 -17.51 8.46 3.51
C PHE A 120 -17.09 9.85 3.04
N THR A 121 -15.92 10.34 3.51
CA THR A 121 -15.38 11.67 3.17
C THR A 121 -15.03 11.76 1.69
N LEU A 122 -14.37 10.72 1.16
CA LEU A 122 -14.02 10.59 -0.25
C LEU A 122 -15.24 10.12 -1.06
N LYS A 123 -15.37 10.66 -2.27
CA LYS A 123 -16.53 10.47 -3.16
C LYS A 123 -16.10 9.83 -4.48
N HIS A 124 -17.01 9.12 -5.13
CA HIS A 124 -16.78 8.42 -6.39
C HIS A 124 -16.84 9.39 -7.59
N THR A 125 -15.96 10.38 -7.59
CA THR A 125 -15.98 11.53 -8.52
C THR A 125 -15.48 11.24 -9.93
N GLY A 126 -14.84 10.09 -10.16
CA GLY A 126 -14.22 9.79 -11.45
C GLY A 126 -13.74 8.36 -11.61
N PRO A 127 -13.14 8.04 -12.77
CA PRO A 127 -12.51 6.76 -13.04
C PRO A 127 -11.22 6.58 -12.22
N GLY A 128 -10.85 5.33 -11.96
CA GLY A 128 -9.62 4.96 -11.27
C GLY A 128 -9.73 5.05 -9.75
N LEU A 129 -10.91 5.26 -9.17
CA LEU A 129 -11.08 5.28 -7.72
C LEU A 129 -11.22 3.86 -7.20
N LEU A 130 -10.47 3.55 -6.14
CA LEU A 130 -10.46 2.25 -5.47
C LEU A 130 -11.36 2.31 -4.24
N SER A 131 -12.33 1.39 -4.17
CA SER A 131 -13.40 1.44 -3.18
C SER A 131 -13.81 0.04 -2.70
N MET A 132 -14.27 -0.06 -1.45
CA MET A 132 -14.63 -1.33 -0.84
C MET A 132 -15.98 -1.84 -1.34
N ALA A 133 -16.02 -3.10 -1.79
CA ALA A 133 -17.29 -3.80 -1.97
C ALA A 133 -17.79 -4.33 -0.61
N ASN A 134 -19.09 -4.26 -0.40
CA ASN A 134 -19.75 -4.72 0.82
C ASN A 134 -21.12 -5.34 0.50
N CYS A 135 -21.73 -5.98 1.50
CA CYS A 135 -23.07 -6.55 1.45
C CYS A 135 -24.03 -5.78 2.37
N GLY A 136 -23.92 -4.44 2.37
CA GLY A 136 -24.63 -3.56 3.29
C GLY A 136 -23.71 -2.89 4.32
N PRO A 137 -24.27 -2.00 5.16
CA PRO A 137 -23.47 -1.18 6.09
C PRO A 137 -22.57 -2.04 6.99
N ASN A 138 -21.33 -1.61 7.17
CA ASN A 138 -20.33 -2.21 8.06
C ASN A 138 -19.94 -3.66 7.73
N THR A 139 -19.97 -4.04 6.44
CA THR A 139 -19.62 -5.39 5.98
C THR A 139 -18.43 -5.40 5.01
N ASN A 140 -17.43 -4.55 5.24
CA ASN A 140 -16.21 -4.54 4.44
C ASN A 140 -15.38 -5.80 4.72
N GLY A 141 -14.89 -6.45 3.66
CA GLY A 141 -14.04 -7.64 3.77
C GLY A 141 -12.72 -7.43 3.02
N SER A 142 -12.53 -8.18 1.94
CA SER A 142 -11.41 -8.03 1.01
C SER A 142 -11.83 -7.70 -0.41
N GLN A 143 -13.12 -7.78 -0.73
CA GLN A 143 -13.58 -7.42 -2.06
C GLN A 143 -13.49 -5.90 -2.27
N PHE A 144 -13.05 -5.53 -3.47
CA PHE A 144 -12.86 -4.15 -3.89
C PHE A 144 -13.35 -3.98 -5.31
N PHE A 145 -13.60 -2.73 -5.70
CA PHE A 145 -13.80 -2.38 -7.10
C PHE A 145 -13.02 -1.12 -7.47
N ILE A 146 -12.72 -1.00 -8.76
CA ILE A 146 -12.08 0.16 -9.38
C ILE A 146 -13.09 0.78 -10.33
N THR A 147 -13.44 2.05 -10.13
CA THR A 147 -14.39 2.76 -10.99
C THR A 147 -13.80 2.99 -12.39
N THR A 148 -14.64 2.96 -13.43
CA THR A 148 -14.25 3.36 -14.80
C THR A 148 -14.97 4.61 -15.29
N VAL A 149 -15.92 5.10 -14.49
CA VAL A 149 -16.67 6.36 -14.66
C VAL A 149 -16.95 6.98 -13.27
N PRO A 150 -17.43 8.24 -13.17
CA PRO A 150 -18.00 8.76 -11.93
C PRO A 150 -19.22 7.94 -11.49
N CYS A 151 -19.31 7.60 -10.20
CA CYS A 151 -20.37 6.75 -9.64
C CYS A 151 -21.01 7.39 -8.38
N PRO A 152 -21.60 8.59 -8.44
CA PRO A 152 -22.10 9.32 -7.26
C PRO A 152 -23.21 8.56 -6.50
N TRP A 153 -23.91 7.63 -7.14
CA TRP A 153 -24.91 6.78 -6.49
C TRP A 153 -24.32 5.77 -5.49
N LEU A 154 -23.00 5.59 -5.47
CA LEU A 154 -22.29 4.75 -4.49
C LEU A 154 -21.81 5.55 -3.27
N ASP A 155 -21.93 6.88 -3.29
CA ASP A 155 -21.48 7.74 -2.20
C ASP A 155 -22.30 7.51 -0.93
N GLY A 156 -21.60 7.39 0.21
CA GLY A 156 -22.25 7.06 1.49
C GLY A 156 -22.57 5.57 1.68
N HIS A 157 -22.31 4.74 0.66
CA HIS A 157 -22.55 3.29 0.71
C HIS A 157 -21.26 2.48 0.62
N HIS A 158 -20.24 2.99 -0.07
CA HIS A 158 -18.95 2.32 -0.25
C HIS A 158 -17.81 3.25 0.16
N VAL A 159 -16.85 2.72 0.91
CA VAL A 159 -15.68 3.48 1.37
C VAL A 159 -14.65 3.57 0.25
N VAL A 160 -14.46 4.77 -0.31
CA VAL A 160 -13.34 5.05 -1.21
C VAL A 160 -12.07 5.16 -0.38
N PHE A 161 -11.02 4.43 -0.77
CA PHE A 161 -9.78 4.33 0.02
C PHE A 161 -8.50 4.45 -0.78
N GLY A 162 -8.58 4.71 -2.07
CA GLY A 162 -7.41 4.91 -2.91
C GLY A 162 -7.75 5.30 -4.33
N GLU A 163 -6.72 5.44 -5.14
CA GLU A 163 -6.85 5.73 -6.56
C GLU A 163 -5.71 5.15 -7.38
N VAL A 164 -5.96 4.94 -8.66
CA VAL A 164 -4.94 4.51 -9.63
C VAL A 164 -3.95 5.65 -9.85
N LYS A 165 -2.71 5.43 -9.43
CA LYS A 165 -1.58 6.34 -9.67
C LYS A 165 -0.92 6.11 -11.03
N LYS A 166 -0.80 4.85 -11.44
CA LYS A 166 -0.22 4.44 -12.74
C LYS A 166 -0.99 3.24 -13.29
N GLY A 167 -1.06 3.11 -14.60
CA GLY A 167 -1.73 1.96 -15.25
C GLY A 167 -3.21 2.18 -15.58
N MET A 168 -3.67 3.42 -15.77
CA MET A 168 -5.05 3.67 -16.23
C MET A 168 -5.36 3.04 -17.60
N ASN A 169 -4.37 2.91 -18.48
CA ASN A 169 -4.48 2.17 -19.73
C ASN A 169 -4.72 0.66 -19.49
N VAL A 170 -4.11 0.09 -18.45
CA VAL A 170 -4.34 -1.31 -18.04
C VAL A 170 -5.78 -1.45 -17.53
N LEU A 171 -6.26 -0.54 -16.66
CA LEU A 171 -7.66 -0.56 -16.20
C LEU A 171 -8.65 -0.52 -17.37
N LYS A 172 -8.45 0.36 -18.35
CA LYS A 172 -9.27 0.43 -19.57
C LYS A 172 -9.22 -0.88 -20.37
N ALA A 173 -8.05 -1.51 -20.48
CA ALA A 173 -7.92 -2.80 -21.14
C ALA A 173 -8.64 -3.94 -20.39
N LEU A 174 -8.62 -3.92 -19.05
CA LEU A 174 -9.37 -4.87 -18.23
C LEU A 174 -10.88 -4.69 -18.38
N GLU A 175 -11.36 -3.45 -18.42
CA GLU A 175 -12.77 -3.12 -18.63
C GLU A 175 -13.31 -3.69 -19.94
N MET A 176 -12.51 -3.72 -21.01
CA MET A 176 -12.90 -4.29 -22.30
C MET A 176 -13.21 -5.80 -22.25
N TYR A 177 -12.79 -6.50 -21.19
CA TYR A 177 -13.17 -7.90 -20.97
C TYR A 177 -14.50 -8.07 -20.23
N GLY A 178 -15.12 -6.98 -19.79
CA GLY A 178 -16.40 -6.98 -19.11
C GLY A 178 -17.58 -7.28 -20.02
N THR A 179 -18.72 -7.56 -19.39
CA THR A 179 -20.01 -7.76 -20.05
C THR A 179 -21.10 -7.04 -19.25
N GLU A 180 -22.28 -6.86 -19.84
CA GLU A 180 -23.42 -6.23 -19.15
C GLU A 180 -23.89 -7.04 -17.92
N SER A 181 -23.76 -8.37 -17.95
CA SER A 181 -24.05 -9.24 -16.81
C SER A 181 -23.00 -9.15 -15.70
N GLY A 182 -21.85 -8.54 -16.01
CA GLY A 182 -20.68 -8.45 -15.15
C GLY A 182 -19.75 -9.65 -15.26
N MET A 183 -20.14 -10.77 -15.87
CA MET A 183 -19.25 -11.94 -15.99
C MET A 183 -18.16 -11.67 -17.05
N PRO A 184 -16.86 -11.69 -16.71
CA PRO A 184 -15.82 -11.39 -17.68
C PRO A 184 -15.71 -12.44 -18.80
N MET A 185 -15.42 -11.98 -20.03
CA MET A 185 -15.24 -12.86 -21.21
C MET A 185 -14.00 -13.76 -21.12
N LYS A 186 -13.04 -13.40 -20.27
CA LYS A 186 -11.84 -14.18 -19.96
C LYS A 186 -11.58 -14.12 -18.47
N THR A 187 -10.92 -15.14 -17.94
CA THR A 187 -10.40 -15.08 -16.57
C THR A 187 -9.40 -13.95 -16.45
N ILE A 188 -9.75 -12.94 -15.66
CA ILE A 188 -8.87 -11.84 -15.30
C ILE A 188 -8.28 -12.14 -13.92
N ALA A 189 -6.98 -12.37 -13.86
CA ALA A 189 -6.29 -12.80 -12.64
C ALA A 189 -5.22 -11.80 -12.22
N ILE A 190 -5.09 -11.59 -10.91
CA ILE A 190 -3.98 -10.87 -10.28
C ILE A 190 -2.80 -11.84 -10.20
N THR A 191 -1.82 -11.69 -11.07
CA THR A 191 -0.66 -12.59 -11.17
C THR A 191 0.40 -12.31 -10.13
N ASP A 192 0.55 -11.05 -9.73
CA ASP A 192 1.41 -10.62 -8.63
C ASP A 192 0.86 -9.36 -7.98
N CYS A 193 1.18 -9.13 -6.72
CA CYS A 193 0.82 -7.91 -6.02
C CYS A 193 1.76 -7.66 -4.84
N GLY A 194 1.81 -6.42 -4.38
CA GLY A 194 2.65 -6.05 -3.25
C GLY A 194 2.67 -4.56 -2.97
N GLU A 195 3.51 -4.15 -2.03
CA GLU A 195 3.74 -2.77 -1.68
C GLU A 195 5.02 -2.24 -2.34
N LEU A 196 4.96 -1.02 -2.87
CA LEU A 196 6.12 -0.31 -3.37
C LEU A 196 6.82 0.39 -2.20
N LYS A 197 7.97 -0.11 -1.79
CA LYS A 197 8.80 0.56 -0.79
C LYS A 197 9.57 1.70 -1.45
N GLU A 198 9.33 2.92 -1.02
CA GLU A 198 10.15 4.04 -1.46
C GLU A 198 11.57 3.93 -0.90
N LYS A 199 12.55 4.25 -1.74
CA LYS A 199 13.93 4.42 -1.29
C LYS A 199 14.04 5.77 -0.59
N ILE A 200 13.94 5.76 0.74
CA ILE A 200 14.20 6.97 1.53
C ILE A 200 15.67 7.35 1.35
N LEU A 201 15.92 8.46 0.63
CA LEU A 201 17.26 9.03 0.50
C LEU A 201 17.53 9.93 1.70
N ILE A 202 18.24 9.43 2.70
CA ILE A 202 18.67 10.25 3.84
C ILE A 202 19.89 11.08 3.44
N VAL A 203 19.69 12.37 3.20
CA VAL A 203 20.80 13.32 2.97
C VAL A 203 21.29 13.84 4.33
N CYS A 204 22.43 13.32 4.80
CA CYS A 204 23.08 13.79 6.02
C CYS A 204 24.01 14.98 5.71
N PHE A 205 23.72 16.14 6.30
CA PHE A 205 24.66 17.26 6.31
C PHE A 205 25.57 17.14 7.52
N ILE A 206 26.85 16.83 7.31
CA ILE A 206 27.86 16.87 8.37
C ILE A 206 28.42 18.29 8.42
N ARG A 207 28.24 18.96 9.56
CA ARG A 207 28.85 20.28 9.81
C ARG A 207 30.29 20.07 10.27
N PHE A 208 31.25 20.50 9.46
CA PHE A 208 32.64 20.63 9.89
C PHE A 208 32.90 22.08 10.25
N GLY A 209 33.28 22.36 11.50
CA GLY A 209 33.57 23.72 11.94
C GLY A 209 34.51 23.75 13.14
N GLY A 210 35.73 24.24 12.92
CA GLY A 210 36.51 24.93 13.94
C GLY A 210 36.05 26.39 14.03
N VAL A 211 36.27 27.03 15.18
CA VAL A 211 35.86 28.41 15.48
C VAL A 211 36.32 29.36 14.35
N GLY A 212 35.37 29.95 13.62
CA GLY A 212 35.62 31.04 12.66
C GLY A 212 35.33 30.79 11.17
N ARG A 213 35.08 29.55 10.71
CA ARG A 213 34.62 29.28 9.32
C ARG A 213 33.62 28.13 9.26
N THR A 214 32.41 28.39 8.79
CA THR A 214 31.42 27.34 8.49
C THR A 214 31.59 26.86 7.05
N SER A 215 32.03 25.62 6.87
CA SER A 215 32.02 24.92 5.59
C SER A 215 31.07 23.72 5.71
N PHE A 216 30.13 23.57 4.78
CA PHE A 216 29.27 22.39 4.72
C PHE A 216 29.84 21.42 3.67
N LEU A 217 30.09 20.17 4.05
CA LEU A 217 30.34 19.10 3.11
C LEU A 217 29.07 18.23 3.07
N GLY A 218 28.34 18.29 1.96
CA GLY A 218 27.20 17.41 1.73
C GLY A 218 27.69 16.00 1.44
N ILE A 219 27.44 15.05 2.34
CA ILE A 219 27.68 13.63 2.08
C ILE A 219 26.31 13.01 1.75
N VAL A 220 26.14 12.57 0.51
CA VAL A 220 24.93 11.82 0.11
C VAL A 220 25.12 10.37 0.54
N LEU A 221 24.57 10.00 1.70
CA LEU A 221 24.50 8.60 2.11
C LEU A 221 23.27 7.96 1.47
N ARG A 222 23.48 7.05 0.52
CA ARG A 222 22.42 6.16 0.06
C ARG A 222 22.22 5.07 1.11
N VAL A 223 21.29 5.27 2.04
CA VAL A 223 20.87 4.21 2.97
C VAL A 223 19.73 3.44 2.31
N GLN A 224 19.96 2.18 1.99
CA GLN A 224 18.88 1.26 1.62
C GLN A 224 18.33 0.67 2.93
N VAL A 225 17.17 1.16 3.38
CA VAL A 225 16.51 0.61 4.57
C VAL A 225 15.76 -0.65 4.16
N ASP A 226 16.48 -1.77 4.07
CA ASP A 226 15.86 -3.09 4.00
C ASP A 226 15.53 -3.57 5.41
N ARG A 227 14.24 -3.46 5.77
CA ARG A 227 13.58 -3.97 6.99
C ARG A 227 13.95 -3.27 8.31
N PHE A 228 12.97 -2.54 8.86
CA PHE A 228 12.75 -2.59 10.31
C PHE A 228 11.77 -3.77 10.57
N HIS A 229 12.29 -4.89 11.06
CA HIS A 229 11.47 -5.81 11.85
C HIS A 229 11.55 -5.32 13.28
N HIS A 230 10.49 -4.69 13.76
CA HIS A 230 10.24 -4.61 15.19
C HIS A 230 9.84 -6.02 15.65
N THR A 231 10.80 -6.81 16.13
CA THR A 231 10.51 -7.82 17.14
C THR A 231 10.70 -7.13 18.48
N GLU A 232 9.61 -6.63 19.05
CA GLU A 232 9.55 -6.40 20.49
C GLU A 232 9.47 -7.77 21.17
N ASP A 233 10.61 -8.39 21.42
CA ASP A 233 10.73 -9.41 22.46
C ASP A 233 11.10 -8.68 23.75
N LEU A 234 10.08 -8.33 24.53
CA LEU A 234 10.17 -7.89 25.92
C LEU A 234 9.37 -8.85 26.80
N HIS A 235 10.08 -9.92 27.19
CA HIS A 235 10.01 -10.74 28.41
C HIS A 235 8.67 -11.26 28.97
N ALA A 236 8.59 -12.59 29.04
CA ALA A 236 8.62 -13.33 30.31
C ALA A 236 9.37 -14.65 30.12
#